data_AF-A0A1B6I839-F1
#
_entry.id   AF-A0A1B6I839-F1
#
_cell.length_a   1.000
_cell.length_b   1.000
_cell.length_c   1.000
_cell.angle_alpha   90.00
_cell.angle_beta   90.00
_cell.angle_gamma   90.00
#
_symmetry.space_group_name_H-M   'P 1'
#
loop_
_entity.id
_entity.type
_entity.pdbx_description
1 polymer ?
#
loop_
_entity_poly.entity_id
_entity_poly.type
_entity_poly.pdbx_seq_one_letter_code
_entity_poly.pdbx_strand_id
1 'polypeptide(L)'
;RTDLQLPRCLQVVGYLRRMQIFTEAELRLKFLQVRDSWLQSELAKIPNDDATHHLTKTIELSRIHLFNIVTQYRAVFTDEEHIITSRQLALAESSIFQSWLNQKISQFLTTLEQDLLRGVGSSLASLLGQCMYFGLSLSRVGADFRALVAPVFVRAVKRNLETSVRKASKKFEA
;
A
#
# COMPACT_ATOMS: atom_id res chain seq x y z
N ARG A 1 6.08 12.77 13.48
CA ARG A 1 6.15 13.30 12.09
C ARG A 1 4.71 13.42 11.60
N THR A 2 4.28 14.56 11.07
CA THR A 2 2.90 14.79 10.61
C THR A 2 2.78 14.55 9.10
N ASP A 3 1.57 14.27 8.61
CA ASP A 3 1.33 14.18 7.16
C ASP A 3 1.66 15.51 6.46
N LEU A 4 2.26 15.43 5.28
CA LEU A 4 2.65 16.59 4.49
C LEU A 4 1.67 16.78 3.33
N GLN A 5 1.06 17.95 3.26
CA GLN A 5 0.15 18.32 2.17
C GLN A 5 0.92 18.62 0.89
N LEU A 6 0.29 18.38 -0.27
CA LEU A 6 0.92 18.56 -1.59
C LEU A 6 1.59 19.95 -1.80
N PRO A 7 0.95 21.09 -1.46
CA PRO A 7 1.59 22.40 -1.63
C PRO A 7 2.92 22.52 -0.89
N ARG A 8 3.00 21.90 0.30
CA ARG A 8 4.23 21.91 1.09
C ARG A 8 5.28 20.98 0.52
N CYS A 9 4.90 19.83 -0.05
CA CYS A 9 5.81 18.96 -0.79
C CYS A 9 6.48 19.72 -1.96
N LEU A 10 5.67 20.40 -2.78
CA LEU A 10 6.15 21.21 -3.91
C LEU A 10 7.10 22.32 -3.44
N GLN A 11 6.74 23.02 -2.37
CA GLN A 11 7.56 24.08 -1.81
C GLN A 11 8.92 23.57 -1.32
N VAL A 12 8.94 22.50 -0.52
CA VAL A 12 10.17 21.96 0.07
C VAL A 12 11.08 21.39 -1.01
N VAL A 13 10.54 20.56 -1.91
CA VAL A 13 11.34 19.98 -3.00
C VAL A 13 11.82 21.07 -3.95
N GLY A 14 11.01 22.09 -4.23
CA GLY A 14 11.42 23.25 -5.03
C GLY A 14 12.57 24.06 -4.41
N TYR A 15 12.61 24.20 -3.08
CA TYR A 15 13.78 24.79 -2.41
C TYR A 15 15.02 23.90 -2.54
N LEU A 16 14.90 22.60 -2.24
CA LEU A 16 16.03 21.66 -2.32
C LEU A 16 16.62 21.58 -3.73
N ARG A 17 15.76 21.58 -4.75
CA ARG A 17 16.15 21.62 -6.17
C ARG A 17 16.94 22.88 -6.51
N ARG A 18 16.49 24.06 -6.05
CA ARG A 18 17.22 25.33 -6.27
C ARG A 18 18.57 25.39 -5.54
N MET A 19 18.73 24.66 -4.44
CA MET A 19 20.00 24.57 -3.73
C MET A 19 21.03 23.71 -4.47
N GLN A 20 20.62 22.89 -5.45
CA GLN A 20 21.48 22.02 -6.25
C GLN A 20 22.40 21.10 -5.44
N ILE A 21 22.01 20.79 -4.20
CA ILE A 21 22.75 19.88 -3.30
C ILE A 21 22.42 18.40 -3.53
N PHE A 22 21.33 18.11 -4.24
CA PHE A 22 20.87 16.77 -4.57
C PHE A 22 20.60 16.70 -6.07
N THR A 23 20.95 15.58 -6.67
CA THR A 23 20.43 15.15 -7.97
C THR A 23 18.93 14.86 -7.89
N GLU A 24 18.24 14.84 -9.02
CA GLU A 24 16.81 14.52 -9.02
C GLU A 24 16.52 13.09 -8.56
N ALA A 25 17.36 12.12 -8.92
CA ALA A 25 17.28 10.77 -8.39
C ALA A 25 17.39 10.74 -6.84
N GLU A 26 18.29 11.53 -6.26
CA GLU A 26 18.40 11.66 -4.80
C GLU A 26 17.19 12.36 -4.18
N LEU A 27 16.62 13.37 -4.83
CA LEU A 27 15.38 14.02 -4.37
C LEU A 27 14.20 13.05 -4.39
N ARG A 28 14.02 12.28 -5.47
CA ARG A 28 13.01 11.22 -5.60
C ARG A 28 13.17 10.18 -4.49
N LEU A 29 14.38 9.69 -4.28
CA LEU A 29 14.67 8.70 -3.24
C LEU A 29 14.39 9.26 -1.84
N LYS A 30 14.86 10.47 -1.52
CA LYS A 30 14.62 11.11 -0.22
C LYS A 30 13.14 11.36 0.01
N PHE A 31 12.40 11.80 -1.01
CA PHE A 31 10.95 11.96 -0.93
C PHE A 31 10.30 10.64 -0.52
N LEU A 32 10.58 9.55 -1.25
CA LEU A 32 9.99 8.23 -0.97
C LEU A 32 10.41 7.71 0.42
N GLN A 33 11.66 7.86 0.82
CA GLN A 33 12.16 7.44 2.14
C GLN A 33 11.43 8.15 3.29
N VAL A 34 11.25 9.48 3.18
CA VAL A 34 10.57 10.27 4.21
C VAL A 34 9.09 9.90 4.28
N ARG A 35 8.43 9.77 3.13
CA ARG A 35 7.00 9.40 3.07
C ARG A 35 6.75 7.97 3.51
N ASP A 36 7.63 7.03 3.17
CA ASP A 36 7.55 5.65 3.64
C ASP A 36 7.75 5.57 5.15
N SER A 37 8.80 6.21 5.68
CA SER A 37 9.05 6.23 7.13
C SER A 37 7.84 6.77 7.91
N TRP A 38 7.18 7.80 7.36
CA TRP A 38 5.96 8.33 7.95
C TRP A 38 4.79 7.34 7.84
N LEU A 39 4.54 6.77 6.66
CA LEU A 39 3.49 5.76 6.46
C LEU A 39 3.65 4.58 7.41
N GLN A 40 4.86 4.01 7.50
CA GLN A 40 5.15 2.90 8.42
C GLN A 40 4.87 3.31 9.87
N SER A 41 5.21 4.55 10.26
CA SER A 41 4.91 5.04 11.61
C SER A 41 3.41 5.22 11.89
N GLU A 42 2.59 5.53 10.88
CA GLU A 42 1.13 5.57 11.03
C GLU A 42 0.53 4.17 11.14
N LEU A 43 0.97 3.24 10.28
CA LEU A 43 0.51 1.85 10.31
C LEU A 43 0.90 1.14 11.61
N ALA A 44 2.08 1.43 12.15
CA ALA A 44 2.55 0.85 13.42
C ALA A 44 1.72 1.26 14.64
N LYS A 45 0.88 2.31 14.54
CA LYS A 45 -0.02 2.73 15.62
C LYS A 45 -1.32 1.93 15.66
N ILE A 46 -1.61 1.14 14.64
CA ILE A 46 -2.86 0.38 14.56
C ILE A 46 -2.78 -0.76 15.59
N PRO A 47 -3.74 -0.87 16.53
CA PRO A 47 -3.79 -1.98 17.47
C PRO A 47 -3.89 -3.31 16.73
N ASN A 48 -3.05 -4.27 17.12
CA ASN A 48 -2.95 -5.59 16.48
C ASN A 48 -3.59 -6.71 17.29
N ASP A 49 -4.36 -6.38 18.33
CA ASP A 49 -5.03 -7.30 19.25
C ASP A 49 -6.20 -8.03 18.58
N ASP A 50 -7.03 -7.31 17.83
CA ASP A 50 -8.12 -7.88 17.03
C ASP A 50 -7.80 -7.83 15.53
N ALA A 51 -7.80 -9.01 14.88
CA ALA A 51 -7.43 -9.14 13.47
C ALA A 51 -8.39 -8.39 12.52
N THR A 52 -9.69 -8.36 12.85
CA THR A 52 -10.69 -7.69 12.02
C THR A 52 -10.52 -6.17 12.07
N HIS A 53 -10.36 -5.63 13.27
CA HIS A 53 -10.10 -4.21 13.53
C HIS A 53 -8.77 -3.78 12.92
N HIS A 54 -7.70 -4.54 13.14
CA HIS A 54 -6.39 -4.27 12.56
C HIS A 54 -6.45 -4.22 11.03
N LEU A 55 -7.10 -5.19 10.37
CA LEU A 55 -7.26 -5.17 8.91
C LEU A 55 -8.11 -4.01 8.43
N THR A 56 -9.26 -3.75 9.06
CA THR A 56 -10.16 -2.67 8.66
C THR A 56 -9.40 -1.33 8.65
N LYS A 57 -8.65 -1.06 9.71
CA LYS A 57 -7.84 0.16 9.83
C LYS A 57 -6.64 0.17 8.88
N THR A 58 -5.97 -0.96 8.70
CA THR A 58 -4.85 -1.09 7.77
C THR A 58 -5.28 -0.82 6.33
N ILE A 59 -6.42 -1.38 5.89
CA ILE A 59 -6.99 -1.15 4.57
C ILE A 59 -7.35 0.34 4.38
N GLU A 60 -8.05 0.92 5.37
CA GLU A 60 -8.48 2.31 5.33
C GLU A 60 -7.30 3.29 5.19
N LEU A 61 -6.31 3.17 6.08
CA LEU A 61 -5.16 4.07 6.12
C LEU A 61 -4.21 3.84 4.94
N SER A 62 -3.93 2.58 4.58
CA SER A 62 -3.08 2.28 3.42
C SER A 62 -3.68 2.86 2.14
N ARG A 63 -5.00 2.72 1.95
CA ARG A 63 -5.70 3.29 0.79
C ARG A 63 -5.50 4.79 0.67
N ILE A 64 -5.80 5.52 1.74
CA ILE A 64 -5.74 6.99 1.75
C ILE A 64 -4.29 7.44 1.56
N HIS A 65 -3.37 6.90 2.36
CA HIS A 65 -2.01 7.39 2.40
C HIS A 65 -1.19 6.99 1.16
N LEU A 66 -1.34 5.77 0.65
CA LEU A 66 -0.64 5.39 -0.59
C LEU A 66 -1.15 6.19 -1.77
N PHE A 67 -2.46 6.40 -1.90
CA PHE A 67 -3.00 7.26 -2.96
C PHE A 67 -2.42 8.68 -2.88
N ASN A 68 -2.38 9.27 -1.68
CA ASN A 68 -1.80 10.59 -1.46
C ASN A 68 -0.30 10.63 -1.80
N ILE A 69 0.48 9.65 -1.37
CA ILE A 69 1.92 9.62 -1.65
C ILE A 69 2.17 9.46 -3.16
N VAL A 70 1.42 8.61 -3.84
CA VAL A 70 1.53 8.40 -5.30
C VAL A 70 1.18 9.68 -6.06
N THR A 71 0.06 10.33 -5.72
CA THR A 71 -0.34 11.58 -6.37
C THR A 71 0.64 12.72 -6.09
N GLN A 72 1.15 12.81 -4.86
CA GLN A 72 2.17 13.78 -4.49
C GLN A 72 3.48 13.56 -5.23
N TYR A 73 3.97 12.31 -5.28
CA TYR A 73 5.19 11.96 -6.01
C TYR A 73 5.08 12.37 -7.46
N ARG A 74 3.97 12.01 -8.12
CA ARG A 74 3.72 12.39 -9.51
C ARG A 74 3.75 13.89 -9.66
N ALA A 75 2.93 14.64 -8.92
CA ALA A 75 2.88 16.10 -9.03
C ALA A 75 4.22 16.81 -8.77
N VAL A 76 5.10 16.25 -7.93
CA VAL A 76 6.41 16.83 -7.62
C VAL A 76 7.47 16.54 -8.70
N PHE A 77 7.33 15.42 -9.42
CA PHE A 77 8.34 14.91 -10.33
C PHE A 77 7.86 14.71 -11.79
N THR A 78 6.62 15.11 -12.13
CA THR A 78 6.03 14.98 -13.49
C THR A 78 6.69 15.90 -14.54
N ASP A 79 7.23 17.05 -14.13
CA ASP A 79 7.68 18.08 -15.09
C ASP A 79 8.96 17.70 -15.84
N GLU A 80 9.64 16.62 -15.46
CA GLU A 80 10.92 16.24 -16.03
C GLU A 80 10.86 15.08 -17.02
N GLU A 81 9.83 14.21 -17.00
CA GLU A 81 9.69 13.12 -17.99
C GLU A 81 9.65 13.64 -19.44
N HIS A 82 9.27 14.91 -19.64
CA HIS A 82 9.26 15.57 -20.95
C HIS A 82 10.58 16.23 -21.36
N ILE A 83 11.55 16.38 -20.45
CA ILE A 83 12.81 17.12 -20.69
C ILE A 83 14.01 16.15 -20.83
N ILE A 84 13.90 14.90 -20.36
CA ILE A 84 15.00 13.93 -20.42
C ILE A 84 15.21 13.45 -21.86
N THR A 85 16.22 14.00 -22.54
CA THR A 85 16.68 13.57 -23.86
C THR A 85 17.24 12.12 -23.86
N SER A 86 17.49 11.54 -22.67
CA SER A 86 17.98 10.16 -22.49
C SER A 86 16.91 9.24 -21.87
N ARG A 87 16.30 8.43 -22.74
CA ARG A 87 15.28 7.42 -22.39
C ARG A 87 15.71 6.49 -21.23
N GLN A 88 17.02 6.28 -21.05
CA GLN A 88 17.58 5.34 -20.10
C GLN A 88 17.58 5.84 -18.64
N LEU A 89 17.78 7.15 -18.41
CA LEU A 89 17.71 7.74 -17.06
C LEU A 89 16.24 7.84 -16.60
N ALA A 90 15.34 8.24 -17.50
CA ALA A 90 13.90 8.24 -17.24
C ALA A 90 13.37 6.86 -16.83
N LEU A 91 13.83 5.80 -17.49
CA LEU A 91 13.47 4.41 -17.14
C LEU A 91 14.00 4.01 -15.75
N ALA A 92 15.23 4.39 -15.41
CA ALA A 92 15.81 4.11 -14.09
C ALA A 92 15.06 4.84 -12.97
N GLU A 93 14.69 6.11 -13.16
CA GLU A 93 13.95 6.89 -12.16
C GLU A 93 12.51 6.44 -12.00
N SER A 94 11.84 6.08 -13.10
CA SER A 94 10.52 5.43 -13.08
C SER A 94 10.59 4.08 -12.34
N SER A 95 11.68 3.33 -12.51
CA SER A 95 11.85 2.03 -11.83
C SER A 95 11.90 2.14 -10.30
N ILE A 96 12.47 3.22 -9.73
CA ILE A 96 12.56 3.41 -8.28
C ILE A 96 11.16 3.57 -7.67
N PHE A 97 10.32 4.40 -8.28
CA PHE A 97 8.95 4.63 -7.82
C PHE A 97 8.09 3.37 -7.95
N GLN A 98 8.17 2.68 -9.09
CA GLN A 98 7.42 1.43 -9.31
C GLN A 98 7.87 0.33 -8.34
N SER A 99 9.17 0.20 -8.11
CA SER A 99 9.74 -0.73 -7.13
C SER A 99 9.21 -0.45 -5.71
N TRP A 100 9.23 0.82 -5.28
CA TRP A 100 8.68 1.23 -3.99
C TRP A 100 7.20 0.90 -3.87
N LEU A 101 6.39 1.21 -4.88
CA LEU A 101 4.95 0.99 -4.86
C LEU A 101 4.62 -0.51 -4.80
N ASN A 102 5.31 -1.32 -5.59
CA ASN A 102 5.19 -2.78 -5.55
C ASN A 102 5.55 -3.32 -4.16
N GLN A 103 6.63 -2.83 -3.55
CA GLN A 103 7.00 -3.21 -2.18
C GLN A 103 5.88 -2.89 -1.18
N LYS A 104 5.23 -1.72 -1.28
CA LYS A 104 4.11 -1.36 -0.39
C LYS A 104 2.90 -2.27 -0.58
N ILE A 105 2.56 -2.61 -1.82
CA ILE A 105 1.48 -3.56 -2.13
C ILE A 105 1.81 -4.95 -1.57
N SER A 106 3.04 -5.43 -1.76
CA SER A 106 3.48 -6.71 -1.20
C SER A 106 3.39 -6.72 0.34
N GLN A 107 3.82 -5.65 1.01
CA GLN A 107 3.70 -5.51 2.47
C GLN A 107 2.24 -5.58 2.92
N PHE A 108 1.34 -4.85 2.24
CA PHE A 108 -0.09 -4.91 2.53
C PHE A 108 -0.65 -6.32 2.35
N LEU A 109 -0.30 -7.03 1.26
CA LEU A 109 -0.76 -8.40 1.01
C LEU A 109 -0.25 -9.38 2.08
N THR A 110 0.98 -9.21 2.56
CA THR A 110 1.52 -10.00 3.67
C THR A 110 0.73 -9.77 4.96
N THR A 111 0.45 -8.52 5.33
CA THR A 111 -0.38 -8.21 6.51
C THR A 111 -1.79 -8.78 6.36
N LEU A 112 -2.39 -8.62 5.17
CA LEU A 112 -3.70 -9.17 4.84
C LEU A 112 -3.75 -10.68 5.07
N GLU A 113 -2.78 -11.42 4.53
CA GLU A 113 -2.71 -12.86 4.70
C GLU A 113 -2.53 -13.25 6.18
N GLN A 114 -1.62 -12.58 6.90
CA GLN A 114 -1.35 -12.87 8.32
C GLN A 114 -2.60 -12.71 9.21
N ASP A 115 -3.35 -11.63 9.06
CA ASP A 115 -4.55 -11.42 9.87
C ASP A 115 -5.72 -12.31 9.46
N LEU A 116 -5.86 -12.60 8.17
CA LEU A 116 -6.85 -13.60 7.73
C LEU A 116 -6.55 -14.98 8.33
N LEU A 117 -5.27 -15.34 8.51
CA LEU A 117 -4.85 -16.58 9.16
C LEU A 117 -5.15 -16.60 10.67
N ARG A 118 -5.25 -15.44 11.32
CA ARG A 118 -5.68 -15.30 12.74
C ARG A 118 -7.19 -15.49 12.91
N GLY A 119 -7.95 -15.32 11.83
CA GLY A 119 -9.39 -15.55 11.77
C GLY A 119 -10.19 -14.28 11.95
N VAL A 120 -11.07 -14.00 10.98
CA VAL A 120 -11.89 -12.78 10.91
C VAL A 120 -13.40 -13.05 10.95
N GLY A 121 -13.80 -14.27 11.29
CA GLY A 121 -15.20 -14.67 11.45
C GLY A 121 -16.07 -14.32 10.24
N SER A 122 -17.23 -13.70 10.51
CA SER A 122 -18.19 -13.25 9.50
C SER A 122 -17.75 -12.03 8.69
N SER A 123 -16.66 -11.35 9.08
CA SER A 123 -16.19 -10.11 8.43
C SER A 123 -15.49 -10.33 7.09
N LEU A 124 -15.23 -11.59 6.70
CA LEU A 124 -14.45 -11.94 5.50
C LEU A 124 -14.99 -11.28 4.23
N ALA A 125 -16.31 -11.29 4.02
CA ALA A 125 -16.92 -10.70 2.84
C ALA A 125 -16.79 -9.16 2.83
N SER A 126 -16.96 -8.52 4.00
CA SER A 126 -16.79 -7.07 4.14
C SER A 126 -15.34 -6.65 3.87
N LEU A 127 -14.37 -7.36 4.45
CA LEU A 127 -12.94 -7.13 4.24
C LEU A 127 -12.53 -7.32 2.77
N LEU A 128 -13.10 -8.31 2.09
CA LEU A 128 -12.89 -8.49 0.64
C LEU A 128 -13.38 -7.26 -0.13
N GLY A 129 -14.60 -6.79 0.15
CA GLY A 129 -15.16 -5.58 -0.45
C GLY A 129 -14.27 -4.35 -0.24
N GLN A 130 -13.76 -4.16 0.98
CA GLN A 130 -12.84 -3.07 1.30
C GLN A 130 -11.52 -3.17 0.53
N CYS A 131 -10.93 -4.38 0.42
CA CYS A 131 -9.71 -4.60 -0.36
C CYS A 131 -9.93 -4.35 -1.85
N MET A 132 -11.08 -4.76 -2.39
CA MET A 132 -11.45 -4.51 -3.79
C MET A 132 -11.62 -3.02 -4.07
N TYR A 133 -12.25 -2.29 -3.15
CA TYR A 133 -12.36 -0.84 -3.24
C TYR A 133 -10.99 -0.14 -3.14
N PHE A 134 -10.11 -0.61 -2.25
CA PHE A 134 -8.74 -0.12 -2.17
C PHE A 134 -7.99 -0.35 -3.49
N GLY A 135 -7.98 -1.57 -4.04
CA GLY A 135 -7.35 -1.83 -5.34
C GLY A 135 -7.94 -0.99 -6.48
N LEU A 136 -9.26 -0.80 -6.51
CA LEU A 136 -9.93 0.10 -7.46
C LEU A 136 -9.51 1.57 -7.28
N SER A 137 -9.29 2.03 -6.06
CA SER A 137 -8.85 3.41 -5.83
C SER A 137 -7.43 3.64 -6.37
N LEU A 138 -6.54 2.65 -6.26
CA LEU A 138 -5.19 2.74 -6.80
C LEU A 138 -5.11 2.47 -8.30
N SER A 139 -6.11 1.84 -8.92
CA SER A 139 -6.14 1.70 -10.39
C SER A 139 -6.18 3.06 -11.10
N ARG A 140 -6.77 4.09 -10.48
CA ARG A 140 -6.76 5.49 -10.97
C ARG A 140 -5.36 6.09 -11.07
N VAL A 141 -4.41 5.54 -10.30
CA VAL A 141 -2.99 5.91 -10.36
C VAL A 141 -2.15 4.77 -10.94
N GLY A 142 -2.74 3.84 -11.69
CA GLY A 142 -2.03 2.79 -12.42
C GLY A 142 -1.47 1.66 -11.56
N ALA A 143 -2.00 1.43 -10.36
CA ALA A 143 -1.53 0.40 -9.43
C ALA A 143 -2.65 -0.51 -8.95
N ASP A 144 -3.37 -1.13 -9.88
CA ASP A 144 -4.41 -2.11 -9.56
C ASP A 144 -3.79 -3.43 -9.11
N PHE A 145 -4.11 -3.86 -7.89
CA PHE A 145 -3.62 -5.10 -7.30
C PHE A 145 -4.75 -6.08 -6.94
N ARG A 146 -5.98 -5.87 -7.43
CA ARG A 146 -7.14 -6.73 -7.08
C ARG A 146 -6.92 -8.19 -7.46
N ALA A 147 -6.23 -8.44 -8.58
CA ALA A 147 -5.84 -9.78 -9.01
C ALA A 147 -4.96 -10.52 -7.97
N LEU A 148 -4.19 -9.78 -7.16
CA LEU A 148 -3.34 -10.33 -6.10
C LEU A 148 -4.11 -10.58 -4.80
N VAL A 149 -5.18 -9.83 -4.55
CA VAL A 149 -6.06 -10.01 -3.37
C VAL A 149 -6.86 -11.31 -3.48
N ALA A 150 -7.40 -11.61 -4.66
CA ALA A 150 -8.25 -12.77 -4.90
C ALA A 150 -7.67 -14.10 -4.36
N PRO A 151 -6.44 -14.52 -4.70
CA PRO A 151 -5.89 -15.79 -4.21
C PRO A 151 -5.70 -15.82 -2.69
N VAL A 152 -5.46 -14.68 -2.03
CA VAL A 152 -5.35 -14.60 -0.56
C VAL A 152 -6.68 -14.97 0.11
N PHE A 153 -7.78 -14.37 -0.38
CA PHE A 153 -9.11 -14.66 0.16
C PHE A 153 -9.60 -16.08 -0.17
N VAL A 154 -9.27 -16.61 -1.35
CA VAL A 154 -9.57 -18.01 -1.69
C VAL A 154 -8.93 -18.98 -0.69
N ARG A 155 -7.66 -18.75 -0.32
CA ARG A 155 -6.98 -19.55 0.72
C ARG A 155 -7.67 -19.43 2.08
N ALA A 156 -8.06 -18.22 2.48
CA ALA A 156 -8.77 -17.99 3.74
C ALA A 156 -10.13 -18.70 3.80
N VAL A 157 -10.94 -18.59 2.73
CA VAL A 157 -12.23 -19.29 2.61
C VAL A 157 -12.05 -20.80 2.70
N LYS A 158 -11.11 -21.35 1.94
CA LYS A 158 -10.81 -22.79 1.94
C LYS A 158 -10.49 -23.29 3.35
N ARG A 159 -9.60 -22.59 4.07
CA ARG A 159 -9.22 -22.95 5.45
C ARG A 159 -10.40 -22.88 6.42
N ASN A 160 -11.24 -21.86 6.30
CA ASN A 160 -12.42 -21.70 7.15
C ASN A 160 -13.42 -22.85 6.91
N LEU A 161 -13.63 -23.24 5.65
CA LEU A 161 -14.49 -24.35 5.29
C LEU A 161 -13.95 -25.68 5.85
N GLU A 162 -12.67 -25.99 5.63
CA GLU A 162 -12.02 -27.20 6.15
C GLU A 162 -12.13 -27.29 7.69
N THR A 163 -11.98 -26.16 8.37
CA THR A 163 -12.09 -26.10 9.83
C THR A 163 -13.53 -26.33 10.30
N SER A 164 -14.52 -25.74 9.61
CA SER A 164 -15.94 -25.91 9.94
C SER A 164 -16.41 -27.34 9.69
N VAL A 165 -16.05 -27.94 8.55
CA VAL A 165 -16.38 -29.33 8.22
C VAL A 165 -15.80 -30.27 9.28
N ARG A 166 -14.52 -30.16 9.60
CA ARG A 166 -13.87 -30.98 10.64
C ARG A 166 -14.51 -30.82 12.02
N LYS A 167 -14.93 -29.60 12.40
CA LYS A 167 -15.64 -29.36 13.66
C LYS A 167 -17.02 -30.03 13.65
N ALA A 168 -17.74 -29.99 12.52
CA ALA A 168 -19.05 -30.62 12.38
C ALA A 168 -18.93 -32.16 12.43
N SER A 169 -17.95 -32.75 11.73
CA SER A 169 -17.70 -34.20 11.76
C SER A 169 -17.44 -34.69 13.18
N LYS A 170 -16.56 -34.02 13.94
CA LYS A 170 -16.26 -34.38 15.34
C LYS A 170 -17.48 -34.30 16.26
N LYS A 171 -18.41 -33.37 16.01
CA LYS A 171 -19.65 -33.26 16.78
C LYS A 171 -20.66 -34.35 16.44
N PHE A 172 -20.58 -34.92 15.25
CA PHE A 172 -21.45 -36.01 14.83
C PHE A 172 -20.98 -37.37 15.35
N GLU A 173 -19.67 -37.52 15.55
CA GLU A 173 -19.02 -38.73 16.08
C GLU A 173 -19.05 -38.85 17.62
N ALA A 174 -19.40 -37.77 18.33
CA ALA A 174 -19.48 -37.69 19.79
C ALA A 174 -20.93 -37.80 20.28
#